data_AF-A0A7C7JS98-F1
#
_entry.id   AF-A0A7C7JS98-F1
#
_cell.length_a   1.000
_cell.length_b   1.000
_cell.length_c   1.000
_cell.angle_alpha   90.00
_cell.angle_beta   90.00
_cell.angle_gamma   90.00
#
_symmetry.space_group_name_H-M   'P 1'
#
loop_
_entity.id
_entity.type
_entity.pdbx_description
1 polymer ?
#
loop_
_entity_poly.entity_id
_entity_poly.type
_entity_poly.pdbx_seq_one_letter_code
_entity_poly.pdbx_strand_id
1 'polypeptide(L)'
;MKKRSGSRRSAFACIVGFTAVSLLALSACQQGGEVIIIDGDDIGGVVSGPDGPEAGVWVIAETTDLPTRFNRIVVTDDRGRYVVPDLPDATYDVWVRGYGLIDSEKIRVRPGTTQDLKAVLAPDPHAAAQYYPAGYWFSLIEVPAKSEFPGTGLGGNGISPTMRSQAEWLRNLKSGGCMACHQLGNKPTREVPAALGEFASMEEAWDRRIRSGQAGGSMYGGLNRMGLPAALKMFADWTDRIVGGEVPPAPPRPEGVERNVVITQWDWADPTAYLHDEASTDKRAPTVNAYGSIYGALEASADYLPVLDPVSHMTSQVPVPVRDPNTPLAAGAPMEPSPYWGNEAIWDSRANVHNPMLDERGRVWLTSRVRPAENPAFCLEGSDHPSARVFPTTRAGRHLAVYDPTSEEMTLISTCFSTHHLIFAEDENNTLWTSGGGQVIGWLDTKMFDETGDEEKSQGWTPLIVDTNGNGRRDDYVEPNEPLDPTKDMRIRSGYYG
;
A
#
# COMPACT_ATOMS: atom_id res chain seq x y z
N MET A 1 122.70 14.36 1.78
CA MET A 1 122.94 12.91 1.93
C MET A 1 121.60 12.17 1.98
N LYS A 2 121.45 11.15 1.12
CA LYS A 2 120.61 9.93 1.17
C LYS A 2 119.16 9.94 1.77
N LYS A 3 118.22 9.58 0.87
CA LYS A 3 117.14 8.55 0.90
C LYS A 3 116.11 8.57 2.06
N ARG A 4 114.80 8.77 1.82
CA ARG A 4 113.73 7.92 1.22
C ARG A 4 113.10 6.84 2.14
N SER A 5 111.77 6.72 1.98
CA SER A 5 110.79 5.66 2.33
C SER A 5 110.16 5.78 3.73
N GLY A 6 108.84 5.95 3.92
CA GLY A 6 107.69 5.23 3.33
C GLY A 6 107.13 4.28 4.42
N SER A 7 105.83 4.02 4.65
CA SER A 7 104.60 4.28 3.91
C SER A 7 103.37 3.89 4.78
N ARG A 8 102.22 4.57 4.54
CA ARG A 8 100.83 4.02 4.44
C ARG A 8 100.15 3.47 5.71
N ARG A 9 98.82 3.57 5.92
CA ARG A 9 97.61 3.95 5.14
C ARG A 9 96.46 4.15 6.18
N SER A 10 95.65 5.22 6.12
CA SER A 10 94.30 5.33 5.49
C SER A 10 93.20 4.56 6.26
N ALA A 11 91.99 5.07 6.53
CA ALA A 11 91.14 6.10 5.90
C ALA A 11 90.25 6.79 6.98
N PHE A 12 89.97 8.11 6.97
CA PHE A 12 89.05 8.90 6.10
C PHE A 12 87.60 8.38 6.15
N ALA A 13 86.53 9.17 6.29
CA ALA A 13 86.30 10.62 6.14
C ALA A 13 84.91 10.95 6.76
N CYS A 14 84.70 12.08 7.44
CA CYS A 14 84.22 13.38 6.92
C CYS A 14 82.71 13.43 6.56
N ILE A 15 81.94 14.52 6.71
CA ILE A 15 81.94 15.81 7.44
C ILE A 15 80.80 16.63 6.78
N VAL A 16 79.97 17.31 7.59
CA VAL A 16 79.31 18.64 7.33
C VAL A 16 78.29 18.74 6.17
N GLY A 17 77.16 19.48 6.23
CA GLY A 17 76.54 20.38 7.21
C GLY A 17 75.56 21.35 6.50
N PHE A 18 74.71 22.06 7.29
CA PHE A 18 74.05 23.37 7.02
C PHE A 18 73.11 23.50 5.76
N THR A 19 71.91 24.09 5.72
CA THR A 19 71.12 25.02 6.56
C THR A 19 69.69 25.16 5.99
N ALA A 20 68.70 25.42 6.87
CA ALA A 20 67.44 26.20 6.70
C ALA A 20 66.41 25.87 5.58
N VAL A 21 65.13 25.73 5.95
CA VAL A 21 63.98 26.59 5.52
C VAL A 21 62.67 26.11 6.18
N SER A 22 61.87 27.11 6.51
CA SER A 22 60.50 27.25 7.01
C SER A 22 59.42 26.29 6.48
N LEU A 23 58.24 26.38 7.14
CA LEU A 23 56.89 25.88 6.78
C LEU A 23 56.50 24.50 7.33
N LEU A 24 56.13 24.48 8.61
CA LEU A 24 55.04 23.59 9.07
C LEU A 24 53.71 24.21 8.64
N ALA A 25 53.45 24.15 7.34
CA ALA A 25 52.14 24.40 6.76
C ALA A 25 51.35 23.09 6.78
N LEU A 26 50.17 23.14 7.43
CA LEU A 26 48.96 22.43 7.02
C LEU A 26 49.17 21.02 6.45
N SER A 27 49.43 20.05 7.32
CA SER A 27 48.90 18.69 7.09
C SER A 27 47.45 18.65 7.59
N ALA A 28 46.60 19.47 6.98
CA ALA A 28 45.22 19.08 6.83
C ALA A 28 45.29 17.91 5.85
N CYS A 29 45.19 16.68 6.36
CA CYS A 29 44.86 15.55 5.51
C CYS A 29 43.57 15.94 4.79
N GLN A 30 43.70 16.30 3.50
CA GLN A 30 42.69 15.94 2.53
C GLN A 30 42.45 14.45 2.75
N GLN A 31 41.37 14.10 3.46
CA GLN A 31 40.73 12.81 3.22
C GLN A 31 40.45 12.82 1.73
N GLY A 32 41.31 12.16 0.95
CA GLY A 32 40.99 11.86 -0.43
C GLY A 32 39.66 11.15 -0.40
N GLY A 33 38.63 11.77 -0.98
CA GLY A 33 37.30 11.21 -1.05
C GLY A 33 37.44 9.80 -1.62
N GLU A 34 36.98 8.81 -0.88
CA GLU A 34 36.91 7.45 -1.38
C GLU A 34 36.04 7.47 -2.63
N VAL A 35 36.60 7.02 -3.75
CA VAL A 35 35.91 7.05 -5.04
C VAL A 35 34.66 6.18 -4.93
N ILE A 36 33.48 6.76 -5.12
CA ILE A 36 32.24 6.01 -5.24
C ILE A 36 32.30 5.26 -6.57
N ILE A 37 32.34 3.93 -6.50
CA ILE A 37 32.33 3.07 -7.67
C ILE A 37 30.89 2.98 -8.14
N ILE A 38 30.67 3.37 -9.39
CA ILE A 38 29.40 3.28 -10.11
C ILE A 38 29.68 2.66 -11.49
N ASP A 39 28.68 2.03 -12.09
CA ASP A 39 28.71 1.69 -13.51
C ASP A 39 27.91 2.70 -14.36
N GLY A 40 27.54 2.33 -15.58
CA GLY A 40 27.02 3.24 -16.60
C GLY A 40 25.56 3.66 -16.40
N ASP A 41 24.81 2.89 -15.64
CA ASP A 41 23.40 3.09 -15.31
C ASP A 41 23.17 3.51 -13.86
N ASP A 42 24.24 3.81 -13.13
CA ASP A 42 24.21 4.27 -11.76
C ASP A 42 24.32 5.81 -11.64
N ILE A 43 23.75 6.37 -10.58
CA ILE A 43 24.11 7.70 -10.07
C ILE A 43 24.66 7.56 -8.65
N GLY A 44 25.90 8.00 -8.40
CA GLY A 44 26.52 7.88 -7.08
C GLY A 44 27.06 9.21 -6.56
N GLY A 45 27.44 9.25 -5.28
CA GLY A 45 28.06 10.44 -4.71
C GLY A 45 28.07 10.42 -3.19
N VAL A 46 28.42 11.57 -2.61
CA VAL A 46 28.35 11.81 -1.17
C VAL A 46 27.38 12.94 -0.87
N VAL A 47 26.50 12.72 0.10
CA VAL A 47 25.67 13.77 0.70
C VAL A 47 26.41 14.36 1.90
N SER A 48 26.51 15.68 1.93
CA SER A 48 27.06 16.43 3.06
C SER A 48 26.03 17.40 3.64
N GLY A 49 25.99 17.49 4.97
CA GLY A 49 25.30 18.54 5.71
C GLY A 49 26.28 19.53 6.34
N PRO A 50 25.80 20.45 7.19
CA PRO A 50 26.64 21.45 7.85
C PRO A 50 27.74 20.86 8.75
N ASP A 51 27.50 19.67 9.31
CA ASP A 51 28.39 19.01 10.28
C ASP A 51 29.28 17.92 9.64
N GLY A 52 29.28 17.78 8.31
CA GLY A 52 30.05 16.77 7.59
C GLY A 52 29.16 15.83 6.76
N PRO A 53 29.55 14.56 6.56
CA PRO A 53 28.74 13.61 5.82
C PRO A 53 27.36 13.38 6.45
N GLU A 54 26.31 13.36 5.64
CA GLU A 54 24.92 13.25 6.11
C GLU A 54 24.43 11.80 6.00
N ALA A 55 24.37 11.08 7.12
CA ALA A 55 23.96 9.69 7.16
C ALA A 55 22.44 9.50 7.30
N GLY A 56 21.92 8.40 6.75
CA GLY A 56 20.52 8.01 6.92
C GLY A 56 19.52 8.95 6.25
N VAL A 57 19.90 9.61 5.15
CA VAL A 57 19.00 10.47 4.36
C VAL A 57 18.70 9.82 3.01
N TRP A 58 17.52 10.11 2.48
CA TRP A 58 17.08 9.58 1.20
C TRP A 58 17.64 10.42 0.06
N VAL A 59 18.26 9.76 -0.92
CA VAL A 59 18.55 10.34 -2.23
C VAL A 59 17.51 9.84 -3.21
N ILE A 60 16.76 10.77 -3.79
CA ILE A 60 15.63 10.48 -4.69
C ILE A 60 16.03 10.92 -6.09
N ALA A 61 15.98 10.00 -7.05
CA ALA A 61 16.08 10.27 -8.48
C ALA A 61 14.70 10.08 -9.11
N GLU A 62 14.11 11.14 -9.66
CA GLU A 62 12.77 11.12 -10.27
C GLU A 62 12.85 11.56 -11.74
N THR A 63 12.06 10.91 -12.59
CA THR A 63 11.93 11.31 -14.00
C THR A 63 10.50 11.17 -14.50
N THR A 64 10.19 12.01 -15.49
CA THR A 64 8.99 11.94 -16.32
C THR A 64 9.35 11.68 -17.79
N ASP A 65 10.62 11.35 -18.08
CA ASP A 65 11.10 11.07 -19.44
C ASP A 65 10.75 9.64 -19.90
N LEU A 66 10.32 8.77 -18.96
CA LEU A 66 9.85 7.41 -19.22
C LEU A 66 8.33 7.38 -19.50
N PRO A 67 7.80 6.30 -20.08
CA PRO A 67 6.37 6.20 -20.42
C PRO A 67 5.42 6.40 -19.24
N THR A 68 5.87 6.08 -18.02
CA THR A 68 5.22 6.54 -16.79
C THR A 68 6.21 7.25 -15.87
N ARG A 69 5.69 8.10 -14.97
CA ARG A 69 6.51 8.74 -13.94
C ARG A 69 7.19 7.66 -13.09
N PHE A 70 8.49 7.85 -12.91
CA PHE A 70 9.35 6.89 -12.23
C PHE A 70 10.17 7.61 -11.17
N ASN A 71 10.39 6.95 -10.04
CA ASN A 71 11.48 7.33 -9.16
C ASN A 71 12.21 6.11 -8.58
N ARG A 72 13.47 6.34 -8.21
CA ARG A 72 14.26 5.41 -7.41
C ARG A 72 14.88 6.14 -6.22
N ILE A 73 14.78 5.52 -5.06
CA ILE A 73 15.15 6.09 -3.77
C ILE A 73 16.10 5.15 -3.06
N VAL A 74 17.21 5.70 -2.57
CA VAL A 74 18.19 4.99 -1.76
C VAL A 74 18.49 5.76 -0.48
N VAL A 75 19.19 5.14 0.46
CA VAL A 75 19.57 5.77 1.71
C VAL A 75 21.08 5.89 1.82
N THR A 76 21.58 7.03 2.32
CA THR A 76 23.01 7.24 2.54
C THR A 76 23.55 6.41 3.70
N ASP A 77 24.79 5.93 3.57
CA ASP A 77 25.50 5.22 4.62
C ASP A 77 26.05 6.13 5.74
N ASP A 78 26.82 5.57 6.69
CA ASP A 78 27.44 6.33 7.81
C ASP A 78 28.38 7.46 7.36
N ARG A 79 28.83 7.41 6.10
CA ARG A 79 29.74 8.37 5.49
C ARG A 79 29.03 9.21 4.43
N GLY A 80 27.70 9.25 4.45
CA GLY A 80 26.89 10.02 3.51
C GLY A 80 26.91 9.49 2.08
N ARG A 81 27.49 8.31 1.83
CA ARG A 81 27.67 7.78 0.48
C ARG A 81 26.39 7.15 -0.02
N TYR A 82 26.11 7.28 -1.31
CA TYR A 82 24.97 6.64 -1.96
C TYR A 82 25.32 6.17 -3.36
N VAL A 83 24.55 5.18 -3.83
CA VAL A 83 24.44 4.75 -5.23
C VAL A 83 22.97 4.52 -5.50
N VAL A 84 22.40 5.22 -6.47
CA VAL A 84 21.08 4.94 -7.05
C VAL A 84 21.31 4.02 -8.25
N PRO A 85 20.99 2.71 -8.13
CA PRO A 85 21.44 1.74 -9.12
C PRO A 85 20.48 1.59 -10.29
N ASP A 86 20.95 0.93 -11.36
CA ASP A 86 20.15 0.34 -12.46
C ASP A 86 19.13 1.31 -13.12
N LEU A 87 19.47 2.60 -13.24
CA LEU A 87 18.55 3.62 -13.74
C LEU A 87 18.40 3.52 -15.26
N PRO A 88 17.16 3.51 -15.78
CA PRO A 88 16.89 3.64 -17.21
C PRO A 88 17.54 4.89 -17.81
N ASP A 89 17.90 4.84 -19.09
CA ASP A 89 18.49 5.98 -19.79
C ASP A 89 17.48 7.13 -19.94
N ALA A 90 17.55 8.08 -19.00
CA ALA A 90 16.68 9.23 -18.89
C ALA A 90 17.41 10.38 -18.18
N THR A 91 16.78 11.56 -18.11
CA THR A 91 17.25 12.63 -17.25
C THR A 91 16.45 12.61 -15.95
N TYR A 92 17.14 12.70 -14.81
CA TYR A 92 16.53 12.65 -13.50
C TYR A 92 16.70 13.97 -12.78
N ASP A 93 15.65 14.41 -12.10
CA ASP A 93 15.78 15.35 -10.99
C ASP A 93 16.24 14.56 -9.76
N VAL A 94 17.39 14.95 -9.19
CA VAL A 94 18.00 14.30 -8.02
C VAL A 94 18.04 15.28 -6.86
N TRP A 95 17.57 14.85 -5.68
CA TRP A 95 17.61 15.64 -4.45
C TRP A 95 17.70 14.77 -3.20
N VAL A 96 17.96 15.44 -2.07
CA VAL A 96 18.08 14.83 -0.74
C VAL A 96 16.85 15.17 0.08
N ARG A 97 16.32 14.18 0.79
CA ARG A 97 15.28 14.32 1.81
C ARG A 97 15.71 13.61 3.10
N GLY A 98 15.34 14.13 4.26
CA GLY A 98 15.62 13.46 5.54
C GLY A 98 14.78 14.00 6.69
N TYR A 99 14.63 13.21 7.74
CA TYR A 99 14.00 13.70 8.97
C TYR A 99 14.92 14.73 9.65
N GLY A 100 14.34 15.85 10.11
CA GLY A 100 15.08 17.03 10.58
C GLY A 100 15.57 17.97 9.47
N LEU A 101 15.30 17.64 8.21
CA LEU A 101 15.72 18.40 7.03
C LEU A 101 14.50 18.91 6.25
N ILE A 102 14.76 19.75 5.26
CA ILE A 102 13.86 19.99 4.12
C ILE A 102 14.46 19.40 2.85
N ASP A 103 13.66 19.28 1.79
CA ASP A 103 14.19 18.87 0.49
C ASP A 103 15.30 19.83 0.05
N SER A 104 16.40 19.26 -0.45
CA SER A 104 17.45 20.04 -1.11
C SER A 104 16.95 20.59 -2.45
N GLU A 105 17.74 21.49 -3.05
CA GLU A 105 17.57 21.83 -4.45
C GLU A 105 17.62 20.56 -5.33
N LYS A 106 16.73 20.49 -6.31
CA LYS A 106 16.71 19.44 -7.34
C LYS A 106 17.73 19.77 -8.41
N ILE A 107 18.60 18.82 -8.74
CA ILE A 107 19.59 18.95 -9.81
C ILE A 107 19.32 17.92 -10.91
N ARG A 108 19.57 18.30 -12.16
CA ARG A 108 19.36 17.40 -13.31
C ARG A 108 20.60 16.59 -13.62
N VAL A 109 20.48 15.28 -13.58
CA VAL A 109 21.60 14.33 -13.75
C VAL A 109 21.17 13.18 -14.68
N ARG A 110 22.14 12.55 -15.36
CA ARG A 110 21.94 11.32 -16.13
C ARG A 110 22.71 10.16 -15.49
N PRO A 111 22.31 8.90 -15.71
CA PRO A 111 23.08 7.73 -15.27
C PRO A 111 24.54 7.77 -15.78
N GLY A 112 25.43 7.11 -15.04
CA GLY A 112 26.89 7.15 -15.24
C GLY A 112 27.57 8.37 -14.61
N THR A 113 26.89 9.08 -13.69
CA THR A 113 27.40 10.32 -13.10
C THR A 113 27.68 10.17 -11.60
N THR A 114 28.86 10.62 -11.17
CA THR A 114 29.15 10.88 -9.75
C THR A 114 28.84 12.33 -9.42
N GLN A 115 27.93 12.57 -8.47
CA GLN A 115 27.45 13.90 -8.12
C GLN A 115 27.30 14.03 -6.60
N ASP A 116 28.08 14.92 -5.99
CA ASP A 116 27.90 15.22 -4.57
C ASP A 116 26.67 16.10 -4.34
N LEU A 117 25.96 15.85 -3.25
CA LEU A 117 24.73 16.56 -2.88
C LEU A 117 24.87 17.23 -1.51
N LYS A 118 24.00 18.21 -1.26
CA LYS A 118 23.93 18.91 0.03
C LYS A 118 22.57 18.73 0.67
N ALA A 119 22.59 18.28 1.92
CA ALA A 119 21.42 18.29 2.78
C ALA A 119 21.13 19.72 3.26
N VAL A 120 19.84 20.04 3.45
CA VAL A 120 19.39 21.35 3.92
C VAL A 120 18.67 21.19 5.24
N LEU A 121 19.21 21.79 6.31
CA LEU A 121 18.56 21.79 7.61
C LEU A 121 17.20 22.45 7.53
N ALA A 122 16.22 21.86 8.23
CA ALA A 122 14.94 22.52 8.38
C ALA A 122 15.09 23.81 9.19
N PRO A 123 14.43 24.91 8.79
CA PRO A 123 14.52 26.18 9.50
C PRO A 123 13.87 26.12 10.90
N ASP A 124 12.94 25.21 11.10
CA ASP A 124 12.24 24.99 12.37
C ASP A 124 11.65 23.55 12.44
N PRO A 125 11.20 23.11 13.63
CA PRO A 125 10.61 21.77 13.80
C PRO A 125 9.35 21.52 12.95
N HIS A 126 8.57 22.55 12.63
CA HIS A 126 7.35 22.42 11.85
C HIS A 126 7.66 22.13 10.38
N ALA A 127 8.67 22.81 9.82
CA ALA A 127 9.20 22.54 8.49
C ALA A 127 9.78 21.12 8.39
N ALA A 128 10.55 20.67 9.40
CA ALA A 128 11.06 19.30 9.45
C ALA A 128 9.94 18.26 9.46
N ALA A 129 8.89 18.51 10.25
CA ALA A 129 7.80 17.56 10.45
C ALA A 129 6.94 17.36 9.19
N GLN A 130 6.99 18.28 8.21
CA GLN A 130 6.28 18.11 6.94
C GLN A 130 6.67 16.83 6.20
N TYR A 131 7.89 16.33 6.45
CA TYR A 131 8.43 15.11 5.84
C TYR A 131 8.23 13.86 6.69
N TYR A 132 7.69 13.97 7.90
CA TYR A 132 7.47 12.82 8.77
C TYR A 132 6.31 11.94 8.26
N PRO A 133 6.37 10.62 8.46
CA PRO A 133 5.31 9.72 8.02
C PRO A 133 3.96 10.08 8.63
N ALA A 134 2.88 9.83 7.89
CA ALA A 134 1.52 10.10 8.36
C ALA A 134 1.21 9.47 9.72
N GLY A 135 1.72 8.27 10.00
CA GLY A 135 1.55 7.60 11.29
C GLY A 135 2.11 8.39 12.49
N TYR A 136 3.16 9.20 12.31
CA TYR A 136 3.68 10.06 13.38
C TYR A 136 2.72 11.21 13.67
N TRP A 137 2.17 11.84 12.65
CA TRP A 137 1.13 12.85 12.82
C TRP A 137 -0.12 12.29 13.47
N PHE A 138 -0.55 11.10 13.04
CA PHE A 138 -1.68 10.40 13.63
C PHE A 138 -1.42 9.99 15.09
N SER A 139 -0.16 9.80 15.50
CA SER A 139 0.17 9.46 16.89
C SER A 139 -0.17 10.56 17.91
N LEU A 140 -0.39 11.79 17.45
CA LEU A 140 -0.84 12.91 18.29
C LEU A 140 -2.32 12.82 18.68
N ILE A 141 -3.10 11.90 18.07
CA ILE A 141 -4.53 11.80 18.34
C ILE A 141 -4.82 11.32 19.77
N GLU A 142 -5.67 12.05 20.49
CA GLU A 142 -6.12 11.68 21.83
C GLU A 142 -7.49 11.00 21.77
N VAL A 143 -7.49 9.68 21.94
CA VAL A 143 -8.73 8.89 21.95
C VAL A 143 -9.47 9.00 23.29
N PRO A 144 -10.80 8.81 23.33
CA PRO A 144 -11.56 8.81 24.57
C PRO A 144 -10.99 7.88 25.63
N ALA A 145 -11.00 8.30 26.90
CA ALA A 145 -10.41 7.55 28.00
C ALA A 145 -11.17 6.25 28.29
N LYS A 146 -10.48 5.26 28.88
CA LYS A 146 -11.10 3.97 29.24
C LYS A 146 -12.32 4.13 30.17
N SER A 147 -12.32 5.13 31.04
CA SER A 147 -13.42 5.45 31.97
C SER A 147 -14.68 5.98 31.28
N GLU A 148 -14.62 6.32 30.00
CA GLU A 148 -15.76 6.81 29.22
C GLU A 148 -16.57 5.67 28.57
N PHE A 149 -16.18 4.42 28.80
CA PHE A 149 -16.85 3.24 28.27
C PHE A 149 -17.57 2.45 29.39
N PRO A 150 -18.74 1.84 29.10
CA PRO A 150 -19.44 1.83 27.81
C PRO A 150 -20.00 3.20 27.42
N GLY A 151 -20.18 3.44 26.12
CA GLY A 151 -20.75 4.69 25.63
C GLY A 151 -22.13 4.99 26.22
N THR A 152 -22.45 6.27 26.39
CA THR A 152 -23.70 6.72 27.02
C THR A 152 -24.64 7.45 26.06
N GLY A 153 -24.27 7.52 24.77
CA GLY A 153 -25.08 8.09 23.69
C GLY A 153 -25.11 9.62 23.68
N LEU A 154 -25.98 10.18 22.83
CA LEU A 154 -26.08 11.62 22.58
C LEU A 154 -26.45 12.44 23.82
N GLY A 155 -27.22 11.87 24.75
CA GLY A 155 -27.59 12.51 26.02
C GLY A 155 -26.49 12.44 27.10
N GLY A 156 -25.36 11.81 26.81
CA GLY A 156 -24.22 11.67 27.71
C GLY A 156 -22.92 12.10 27.03
N ASN A 157 -21.94 11.20 26.96
CA ASN A 157 -20.61 11.47 26.42
C ASN A 157 -20.50 11.40 24.88
N GLY A 158 -21.61 11.21 24.14
CA GLY A 158 -21.61 11.19 22.68
C GLY A 158 -21.01 9.93 22.03
N ILE A 159 -20.48 8.99 22.82
CA ILE A 159 -20.02 7.68 22.38
C ILE A 159 -21.23 6.75 22.22
N SER A 160 -21.29 5.98 21.13
CA SER A 160 -22.38 5.03 20.89
C SER A 160 -22.50 4.02 22.05
N PRO A 161 -23.72 3.75 22.55
CA PRO A 161 -23.93 2.73 23.58
C PRO A 161 -23.52 1.31 23.17
N THR A 162 -23.36 1.06 21.87
CA THR A 162 -22.84 -0.22 21.36
C THR A 162 -21.35 -0.38 21.57
N MET A 163 -20.59 0.72 21.71
CA MET A 163 -19.16 0.69 22.00
C MET A 163 -18.96 0.39 23.49
N ARG A 164 -18.64 -0.87 23.80
CA ARG A 164 -18.55 -1.38 25.18
C ARG A 164 -17.20 -1.11 25.83
N SER A 165 -16.15 -0.87 25.04
CA SER A 165 -14.80 -0.65 25.52
C SER A 165 -13.99 0.28 24.62
N GLN A 166 -12.94 0.89 25.18
CA GLN A 166 -11.97 1.65 24.40
C GLN A 166 -11.27 0.79 23.34
N ALA A 167 -11.05 -0.50 23.61
CA ALA A 167 -10.44 -1.41 22.64
C ALA A 167 -11.33 -1.61 21.39
N GLU A 168 -12.65 -1.73 21.59
CA GLU A 168 -13.62 -1.79 20.50
C GLU A 168 -13.65 -0.48 19.69
N TRP A 169 -13.61 0.67 20.37
CA TRP A 169 -13.50 1.96 19.72
C TRP A 169 -12.21 2.08 18.88
N LEU A 170 -11.07 1.72 19.46
CA LEU A 170 -9.77 1.72 18.80
C LEU A 170 -9.72 0.78 17.59
N ARG A 171 -10.38 -0.39 17.67
CA ARG A 171 -10.52 -1.29 16.52
C ARG A 171 -11.20 -0.58 15.36
N ASN A 172 -12.29 0.15 15.60
CA ASN A 172 -13.01 0.89 14.54
C ASN A 172 -12.19 2.07 13.98
N LEU A 173 -11.40 2.74 14.83
CA LEU A 173 -10.48 3.80 14.37
C LEU A 173 -9.32 3.24 13.52
N LYS A 174 -8.81 2.05 13.86
CA LYS A 174 -7.66 1.42 13.22
C LYS A 174 -8.07 0.41 12.14
N SER A 175 -7.69 -0.85 12.31
CA SER A 175 -7.80 -1.92 11.31
C SER A 175 -9.23 -2.43 11.04
N GLY A 176 -10.20 -2.06 11.87
CA GLY A 176 -11.61 -2.41 11.67
C GLY A 176 -12.43 -1.34 10.97
N GLY A 177 -11.82 -0.23 10.55
CA GLY A 177 -12.51 0.90 9.94
C GLY A 177 -11.54 1.88 9.28
N CYS A 178 -11.27 3.03 9.91
CA CYS A 178 -10.65 4.16 9.20
C CYS A 178 -9.26 3.86 8.63
N MET A 179 -8.32 3.32 9.42
CA MET A 179 -6.96 3.04 8.92
C MET A 179 -6.89 1.86 7.94
N ALA A 180 -7.96 1.07 7.80
CA ALA A 180 -7.99 0.00 6.79
C ALA A 180 -8.00 0.58 5.36
N CYS A 181 -8.58 1.76 5.17
CA CYS A 181 -8.74 2.38 3.85
C CYS A 181 -8.07 3.76 3.74
N HIS A 182 -7.67 4.38 4.85
CA HIS A 182 -7.19 5.76 4.86
C HIS A 182 -5.85 5.90 5.58
N GLN A 183 -4.93 6.60 4.92
CA GLN A 183 -3.68 7.05 5.53
C GLN A 183 -3.92 8.31 6.39
N LEU A 184 -4.43 8.12 7.61
CA LEU A 184 -4.61 9.21 8.58
C LEU A 184 -3.25 9.82 8.97
N GLY A 185 -3.21 11.16 9.07
CA GLY A 185 -2.02 11.94 9.36
C GLY A 185 -1.28 12.45 8.11
N ASN A 186 -1.76 12.12 6.92
CA ASN A 186 -1.34 12.83 5.70
C ASN A 186 -1.82 14.29 5.73
N LYS A 187 -1.25 15.15 4.88
CA LYS A 187 -1.55 16.59 4.90
C LYS A 187 -3.05 16.93 4.84
N PRO A 188 -3.87 16.34 3.94
CA PRO A 188 -5.31 16.61 3.90
C PRO A 188 -6.11 16.18 5.14
N THR A 189 -5.60 15.24 5.94
CA THR A 189 -6.29 14.78 7.16
C THR A 189 -5.86 15.51 8.41
N ARG A 190 -4.64 16.08 8.46
CA ARG A 190 -4.15 16.86 9.61
C ARG A 190 -4.36 18.38 9.51
N GLU A 191 -4.77 18.88 8.34
CA GLU A 191 -5.11 20.28 8.07
C GLU A 191 -6.45 20.33 7.32
N VAL A 192 -7.21 21.43 7.41
CA VAL A 192 -8.45 21.62 6.61
C VAL A 192 -8.10 22.18 5.24
N PRO A 193 -8.30 21.43 4.13
CA PRO A 193 -8.07 21.97 2.80
C PRO A 193 -9.01 23.15 2.51
N ALA A 194 -8.46 24.25 1.99
CA ALA A 194 -9.25 25.44 1.63
C ALA A 194 -10.41 25.13 0.66
N ALA A 195 -10.26 24.11 -0.17
CA ALA A 195 -11.29 23.65 -1.10
C ALA A 195 -12.57 23.12 -0.41
N LEU A 196 -12.53 22.81 0.89
CA LEU A 196 -13.73 22.43 1.66
C LEU A 196 -14.57 23.65 2.08
N GLY A 197 -13.99 24.85 2.09
CA GLY A 197 -14.65 26.08 2.53
C GLY A 197 -14.20 26.55 3.91
N GLU A 198 -14.93 27.53 4.44
CA GLU A 198 -14.74 28.12 5.77
C GLU A 198 -15.82 27.63 6.72
N PHE A 199 -15.46 27.40 7.98
CA PHE A 199 -16.33 26.80 9.00
C PHE A 199 -16.24 27.57 10.31
N ALA A 200 -17.30 27.55 11.12
CA ALA A 200 -17.31 28.23 12.41
C ALA A 200 -16.51 27.45 13.47
N SER A 201 -16.29 26.15 13.26
CA SER A 201 -15.49 25.30 14.13
C SER A 201 -14.78 24.18 13.36
N MET A 202 -13.74 23.61 13.97
CA MET A 202 -13.03 22.45 13.41
C MET A 202 -13.91 21.19 13.41
N GLU A 203 -14.89 21.08 14.32
CA GLU A 203 -15.89 20.01 14.31
C GLU A 203 -16.79 20.09 13.06
N GLU A 204 -17.25 21.28 12.68
CA GLU A 204 -18.01 21.51 11.44
C GLU A 204 -17.16 21.19 10.20
N ALA A 205 -15.88 21.57 10.21
CA ALA A 205 -14.96 21.25 9.12
C ALA A 205 -14.79 19.73 8.94
N TRP A 206 -14.66 18.98 10.03
CA TRP A 206 -14.58 17.52 9.99
C TRP A 206 -15.89 16.85 9.56
N ASP A 207 -17.03 17.37 10.03
CA ASP A 207 -18.34 16.88 9.60
C ASP A 207 -18.54 17.06 8.09
N ARG A 208 -18.12 18.20 7.53
CA ARG A 208 -18.14 18.42 6.08
C ARG A 208 -17.11 17.56 5.34
N ARG A 209 -15.91 17.38 5.89
CA ARG A 209 -14.83 16.58 5.28
C ARG A 209 -15.29 15.14 5.06
N ILE A 210 -15.79 14.48 6.11
CA ILE A 210 -16.08 13.04 6.08
C ILE A 210 -17.21 12.68 5.11
N ARG A 211 -18.02 13.66 4.68
CA ARG A 211 -19.09 13.49 3.69
C ARG A 211 -18.62 13.64 2.24
N SER A 212 -17.36 13.98 2.00
CA SER A 212 -16.88 14.31 0.65
C SER A 212 -16.83 13.09 -0.28
N GLY A 213 -17.34 13.25 -1.50
CA GLY A 213 -17.24 12.26 -2.57
C GLY A 213 -18.17 11.04 -2.40
N GLN A 214 -17.97 10.04 -3.26
CA GLN A 214 -18.81 8.83 -3.33
C GLN A 214 -18.63 7.89 -2.13
N ALA A 215 -17.48 7.93 -1.47
CA ALA A 215 -17.25 7.21 -0.20
C ALA A 215 -17.89 7.87 1.02
N GLY A 216 -18.35 9.13 0.91
CA GLY A 216 -18.79 9.96 2.04
C GLY A 216 -19.88 9.31 2.91
N GLY A 217 -20.87 8.67 2.29
CA GLY A 217 -21.94 7.98 3.02
C GLY A 217 -21.43 6.83 3.89
N SER A 218 -20.48 6.03 3.37
CA SER A 218 -19.87 4.92 4.11
C SER A 218 -19.00 5.43 5.25
N MET A 219 -18.16 6.44 4.98
CA MET A 219 -17.29 7.06 5.98
C MET A 219 -18.10 7.70 7.12
N TYR A 220 -19.13 8.48 6.80
CA TYR A 220 -20.03 9.09 7.77
C TYR A 220 -20.79 8.05 8.60
N GLY A 221 -21.28 6.98 7.97
CA GLY A 221 -21.92 5.85 8.65
C GLY A 221 -20.97 5.13 9.62
N GLY A 222 -19.70 4.96 9.25
CA GLY A 222 -18.66 4.42 10.12
C GLY A 222 -18.43 5.27 11.37
N LEU A 223 -18.30 6.58 11.18
CA LEU A 223 -18.12 7.54 12.27
C LEU A 223 -19.32 7.56 13.22
N ASN A 224 -20.54 7.50 12.67
CA ASN A 224 -21.77 7.44 13.44
C ASN A 224 -21.89 6.17 14.30
N ARG A 225 -21.39 5.02 13.83
CA ARG A 225 -21.37 3.77 14.63
C ARG A 225 -20.48 3.87 15.85
N MET A 226 -19.40 4.64 15.77
CA MET A 226 -18.54 4.94 16.92
C MET A 226 -19.30 5.86 17.87
N GLY A 227 -19.80 6.99 17.38
CA GLY A 227 -20.50 7.99 18.17
C GLY A 227 -20.11 9.35 17.63
N LEU A 228 -20.95 9.87 16.72
CA LEU A 228 -20.56 10.98 15.85
C LEU A 228 -20.03 12.21 16.60
N PRO A 229 -20.69 12.74 17.66
CA PRO A 229 -20.18 13.94 18.33
C PRO A 229 -18.82 13.72 19.00
N ALA A 230 -18.65 12.59 19.68
CA ALA A 230 -17.39 12.27 20.36
C ALA A 230 -16.23 12.06 19.35
N ALA A 231 -16.52 11.41 18.21
CA ALA A 231 -15.53 11.19 17.17
C ALA A 231 -15.14 12.50 16.46
N LEU A 232 -16.12 13.36 16.10
CA LEU A 232 -15.84 14.66 15.50
C LEU A 232 -15.01 15.54 16.44
N LYS A 233 -15.37 15.59 17.72
CA LYS A 233 -14.60 16.34 18.73
C LYS A 233 -13.15 15.88 18.83
N MET A 234 -12.91 14.56 18.87
CA MET A 234 -11.56 13.98 18.90
C MET A 234 -10.73 14.41 17.68
N PHE A 235 -11.29 14.29 16.48
CA PHE A 235 -10.59 14.66 15.25
C PHE A 235 -10.37 16.17 15.12
N ALA A 236 -11.34 16.97 15.58
CA ALA A 236 -11.25 18.42 15.66
C ALA A 236 -10.11 18.85 16.59
N ASP A 237 -10.07 18.35 17.82
CA ASP A 237 -9.00 18.63 18.79
C ASP A 237 -7.61 18.29 18.22
N TRP A 238 -7.48 17.10 17.62
CA TRP A 238 -6.24 16.68 16.97
C TRP A 238 -5.78 17.63 15.86
N THR A 239 -6.71 18.12 15.04
CA THR A 239 -6.41 19.07 13.96
C THR A 239 -6.10 20.46 14.50
N ASP A 240 -6.87 20.94 15.49
CA ASP A 240 -6.65 22.24 16.12
C ASP A 240 -5.27 22.34 16.77
N ARG A 241 -4.82 21.28 17.45
CA ARG A 241 -3.48 21.25 18.06
C ARG A 241 -2.36 21.29 17.02
N ILE A 242 -2.51 20.54 15.94
CA ILE A 242 -1.55 20.54 14.82
C ILE A 242 -1.48 21.93 14.16
N VAL A 243 -2.64 22.53 13.85
CA VAL A 243 -2.72 23.90 13.31
C VAL A 243 -2.16 24.92 14.31
N GLY A 244 -2.32 24.67 15.61
CA GLY A 244 -1.73 25.44 16.70
C GLY A 244 -0.21 25.29 16.86
N GLY A 245 0.44 24.45 16.04
CA GLY A 245 1.88 24.28 16.00
C GLY A 245 2.41 23.04 16.71
N GLU A 246 1.54 22.12 17.16
CA GLU A 246 1.98 20.83 17.66
C GLU A 246 2.62 20.00 16.54
N VAL A 247 3.79 19.44 16.83
CA VAL A 247 4.52 18.54 15.92
C VAL A 247 4.79 17.21 16.62
N PRO A 248 4.74 16.08 15.91
CA PRO A 248 5.06 14.80 16.51
C PRO A 248 6.57 14.69 16.77
N PRO A 249 6.99 13.73 17.63
CA PRO A 249 8.41 13.47 17.84
C PRO A 249 9.12 13.16 16.52
N ALA A 250 10.37 13.61 16.39
CA ALA A 250 11.18 13.31 15.23
C ALA A 250 11.35 11.78 15.08
N PRO A 251 11.00 11.19 13.93
CA PRO A 251 11.26 9.78 13.68
C PRO A 251 12.77 9.51 13.65
N PRO A 252 13.22 8.30 14.02
CA PRO A 252 14.60 7.90 13.78
C PRO A 252 14.86 7.86 12.27
N ARG A 253 16.10 8.17 11.88
CA ARG A 253 16.57 7.93 10.51
C ARG A 253 16.98 6.46 10.37
N PRO A 254 16.97 5.90 9.15
CA PRO A 254 17.46 4.53 8.94
C PRO A 254 18.92 4.39 9.39
N GLU A 255 19.25 3.28 10.03
CA GLU A 255 20.59 2.95 10.51
C GLU A 255 21.00 1.52 10.13
N GLY A 256 22.30 1.26 10.07
CA GLY A 256 22.83 -0.08 9.77
C GLY A 256 22.24 -0.69 8.50
N VAL A 257 21.64 -1.87 8.62
CA VAL A 257 21.11 -2.64 7.47
C VAL A 257 19.87 -1.98 6.82
N GLU A 258 19.15 -1.12 7.54
CA GLU A 258 17.96 -0.43 7.02
C GLU A 258 18.31 0.51 5.85
N ARG A 259 19.58 0.91 5.75
CA ARG A 259 20.10 1.78 4.69
C ARG A 259 20.33 1.06 3.36
N ASN A 260 20.27 -0.27 3.35
CA ASN A 260 20.45 -1.07 2.13
C ASN A 260 19.18 -1.15 1.27
N VAL A 261 18.15 -0.37 1.58
CA VAL A 261 16.88 -0.40 0.84
C VAL A 261 17.01 0.42 -0.45
N VAL A 262 16.50 -0.15 -1.54
CA VAL A 262 16.26 0.55 -2.80
C VAL A 262 14.77 0.48 -3.08
N ILE A 263 14.12 1.63 -3.17
CA ILE A 263 12.70 1.74 -3.46
C ILE A 263 12.57 2.21 -4.90
N THR A 264 11.87 1.45 -5.73
CA THR A 264 11.46 1.90 -7.07
C THR A 264 9.97 2.14 -7.05
N GLN A 265 9.53 3.27 -7.59
CA GLN A 265 8.12 3.63 -7.67
C GLN A 265 7.75 4.02 -9.09
N TRP A 266 6.58 3.57 -9.50
CA TRP A 266 5.93 3.98 -10.73
C TRP A 266 4.60 4.62 -10.39
N ASP A 267 4.25 5.65 -11.14
CA ASP A 267 2.86 6.07 -11.24
C ASP A 267 2.15 5.11 -12.22
N TRP A 268 0.93 4.70 -11.94
CA TRP A 268 0.17 3.83 -12.84
C TRP A 268 -1.32 3.86 -12.52
N ALA A 269 -2.14 3.62 -13.55
CA ALA A 269 -3.56 3.98 -13.65
C ALA A 269 -3.81 5.50 -13.85
N ASP A 270 -5.08 5.89 -13.87
CA ASP A 270 -5.51 7.26 -14.18
C ASP A 270 -5.73 8.11 -12.91
N PRO A 271 -5.71 9.45 -12.97
CA PRO A 271 -5.91 10.33 -11.80
C PRO A 271 -7.25 10.16 -11.06
N THR A 272 -8.25 9.57 -11.70
CA THR A 272 -9.58 9.29 -11.14
C THR A 272 -9.73 7.85 -10.64
N ALA A 273 -8.76 6.99 -10.94
CA ALA A 273 -8.78 5.59 -10.54
C ALA A 273 -8.39 5.44 -9.06
N TYR A 274 -9.05 4.51 -8.38
CA TYR A 274 -8.70 4.07 -7.04
C TYR A 274 -8.11 2.67 -7.14
N LEU A 275 -6.77 2.58 -7.13
CA LEU A 275 -6.05 1.31 -7.07
C LEU A 275 -6.18 0.72 -5.66
N HIS A 276 -6.81 -0.45 -5.58
CA HIS A 276 -7.10 -1.12 -4.31
C HIS A 276 -6.15 -2.29 -4.03
N ASP A 277 -5.97 -3.18 -5.01
CA ASP A 277 -5.11 -4.36 -4.90
C ASP A 277 -4.18 -4.50 -6.11
N GLU A 278 -3.13 -5.30 -5.96
CA GLU A 278 -2.24 -5.71 -7.04
C GLU A 278 -1.74 -7.15 -6.87
N ALA A 279 -1.34 -7.78 -7.97
CA ALA A 279 -0.67 -9.06 -7.99
C ALA A 279 0.48 -9.07 -9.01
N SER A 280 1.62 -9.60 -8.59
CA SER A 280 2.83 -9.67 -9.40
C SER A 280 3.23 -11.09 -9.82
N THR A 281 2.73 -12.13 -9.15
CA THR A 281 3.06 -13.54 -9.44
C THR A 281 2.13 -14.48 -8.68
N ASP A 282 2.15 -15.78 -9.02
CA ASP A 282 1.54 -16.81 -8.18
C ASP A 282 2.39 -16.97 -6.91
N LYS A 283 1.78 -16.74 -5.74
CA LYS A 283 2.46 -16.87 -4.45
C LYS A 283 2.94 -18.28 -4.13
N ARG A 284 2.37 -19.32 -4.77
CA ARG A 284 2.78 -20.72 -4.64
C ARG A 284 4.08 -20.99 -5.41
N ALA A 285 4.31 -20.24 -6.49
CA ALA A 285 5.49 -20.36 -7.34
C ALA A 285 5.92 -18.97 -7.87
N PRO A 286 6.65 -18.16 -7.07
CA PRO A 286 6.89 -16.75 -7.38
C PRO A 286 7.65 -16.48 -8.70
N THR A 287 8.29 -17.48 -9.28
CA THR A 287 9.02 -17.37 -10.55
C THR A 287 8.13 -17.47 -11.79
N VAL A 288 6.84 -17.83 -11.66
CA VAL A 288 5.92 -17.97 -12.81
C VAL A 288 5.83 -16.68 -13.62
N ASN A 289 5.81 -15.53 -12.95
CA ASN A 289 5.77 -14.21 -13.58
C ASN A 289 7.04 -13.38 -13.31
N ALA A 290 8.22 -14.03 -13.29
CA ALA A 290 9.49 -13.33 -13.08
C ALA A 290 9.71 -12.25 -14.14
N TYR A 291 9.95 -11.01 -13.70
CA TYR A 291 10.08 -9.82 -14.56
C TYR A 291 8.84 -9.51 -15.42
N GLY A 292 7.71 -10.17 -15.16
CA GLY A 292 6.48 -9.96 -15.90
C GLY A 292 5.69 -8.76 -15.38
N SER A 293 4.56 -8.51 -16.04
CA SER A 293 3.68 -7.41 -15.69
C SER A 293 3.02 -7.59 -14.33
N ILE A 294 2.79 -6.48 -13.65
CA ILE A 294 2.02 -6.39 -12.41
C ILE A 294 0.60 -5.97 -12.79
N TYR A 295 -0.40 -6.61 -12.19
CA TYR A 295 -1.81 -6.39 -12.49
C TYR A 295 -2.52 -5.82 -11.27
N GLY A 296 -3.17 -4.67 -11.43
CA GLY A 296 -3.94 -4.03 -10.37
C GLY A 296 -5.45 -4.29 -10.48
N ALA A 297 -6.17 -3.94 -9.42
CA ALA A 297 -7.63 -3.88 -9.38
C ALA A 297 -8.12 -2.52 -8.88
N LEU A 298 -9.05 -1.93 -9.63
CA LEU A 298 -9.55 -0.59 -9.43
C LEU A 298 -10.91 -0.57 -8.73
N GLU A 299 -10.99 -1.16 -7.53
CA GLU A 299 -12.24 -1.36 -6.81
C GLU A 299 -13.15 -0.10 -6.88
N ALA A 300 -14.41 -0.32 -7.24
CA ALA A 300 -15.45 0.69 -7.43
C ALA A 300 -15.18 1.77 -8.50
N SER A 301 -13.95 1.98 -8.95
CA SER A 301 -13.54 3.20 -9.63
C SER A 301 -13.57 3.15 -11.15
N ALA A 302 -13.06 2.10 -11.80
CA ALA A 302 -13.08 1.98 -13.27
C ALA A 302 -13.18 0.51 -13.75
N ASP A 303 -13.60 0.31 -15.01
CA ASP A 303 -13.82 -1.01 -15.64
C ASP A 303 -12.64 -1.48 -16.51
N TYR A 304 -11.42 -1.45 -15.96
CA TYR A 304 -10.23 -2.03 -16.56
C TYR A 304 -9.24 -2.53 -15.49
N LEU A 305 -8.34 -3.45 -15.87
CA LEU A 305 -7.16 -3.80 -15.07
C LEU A 305 -5.99 -2.89 -15.48
N PRO A 306 -5.44 -2.09 -14.56
CA PRO A 306 -4.17 -1.41 -14.81
C PRO A 306 -3.06 -2.47 -14.83
N VAL A 307 -2.16 -2.32 -15.79
CA VAL A 307 -1.02 -3.20 -15.98
C VAL A 307 0.24 -2.34 -15.94
N LEU A 308 1.22 -2.73 -15.12
CA LEU A 308 2.55 -2.11 -15.07
C LEU A 308 3.57 -3.13 -15.56
N ASP A 309 4.31 -2.81 -16.60
CA ASP A 309 5.52 -3.53 -16.98
C ASP A 309 6.73 -2.86 -16.29
N PRO A 310 7.30 -3.49 -15.25
CA PRO A 310 8.40 -2.90 -14.49
C PRO A 310 9.73 -2.89 -15.27
N VAL A 311 9.87 -3.66 -16.34
CA VAL A 311 11.09 -3.75 -17.16
C VAL A 311 11.10 -2.67 -18.23
N SER A 312 9.98 -2.44 -18.91
CA SER A 312 9.88 -1.38 -19.92
C SER A 312 9.42 -0.03 -19.35
N HIS A 313 9.00 0.01 -18.08
CA HIS A 313 8.45 1.19 -17.41
C HIS A 313 7.22 1.75 -18.11
N MET A 314 6.40 0.86 -18.65
CA MET A 314 5.16 1.17 -19.35
C MET A 314 3.94 0.75 -18.55
N THR A 315 2.85 1.49 -18.76
CA THR A 315 1.54 1.12 -18.24
C THR A 315 0.58 0.84 -19.39
N SER A 316 -0.36 -0.06 -19.18
CA SER A 316 -1.45 -0.34 -20.12
C SER A 316 -2.73 -0.68 -19.35
N GLN A 317 -3.83 -0.88 -20.10
CA GLN A 317 -5.14 -1.16 -19.54
C GLN A 317 -5.75 -2.37 -20.26
N VAL A 318 -6.31 -3.30 -19.49
CA VAL A 318 -7.10 -4.43 -20.00
C VAL A 318 -8.56 -4.18 -19.65
N PRO A 319 -9.46 -3.90 -20.63
CA PRO A 319 -10.87 -3.68 -20.33
C PRO A 319 -11.51 -4.87 -19.61
N VAL A 320 -12.32 -4.61 -18.58
CA VAL A 320 -13.07 -5.66 -17.87
C VAL A 320 -14.56 -5.48 -18.14
N PRO A 321 -15.18 -6.32 -18.99
CA PRO A 321 -16.58 -6.20 -19.31
C PRO A 321 -17.48 -6.80 -18.23
N VAL A 322 -18.76 -6.47 -18.30
CA VAL A 322 -19.87 -7.21 -17.67
C VAL A 322 -20.63 -7.98 -18.75
N ARG A 323 -21.20 -9.14 -18.41
CA ARG A 323 -22.01 -9.95 -19.33
C ARG A 323 -23.38 -9.32 -19.56
N ASP A 324 -23.98 -8.71 -18.53
CA ASP A 324 -25.25 -7.99 -18.63
C ASP A 324 -25.04 -6.47 -18.49
N PRO A 325 -25.36 -5.66 -19.51
CA PRO A 325 -25.20 -4.19 -19.47
C PRO A 325 -26.10 -3.50 -18.43
N ASN A 326 -27.11 -4.18 -17.90
CA ASN A 326 -27.94 -3.66 -16.80
C ASN A 326 -27.27 -3.79 -15.42
N THR A 327 -26.06 -4.38 -15.34
CA THR A 327 -25.27 -4.42 -14.11
C THR A 327 -25.06 -3.00 -13.58
N PRO A 328 -25.50 -2.68 -12.35
CA PRO A 328 -25.43 -1.32 -11.83
C PRO A 328 -23.99 -0.91 -11.51
N LEU A 329 -23.77 0.41 -11.45
CA LEU A 329 -22.53 0.98 -10.91
C LEU A 329 -22.24 0.47 -9.50
N ALA A 330 -20.97 0.34 -9.17
CA ALA A 330 -20.49 -0.05 -7.85
C ALA A 330 -20.72 1.07 -6.83
N ALA A 331 -20.42 2.30 -7.23
CA ALA A 331 -20.55 3.49 -6.42
C ALA A 331 -21.80 4.31 -6.84
N GLY A 332 -22.42 4.96 -5.86
CA GLY A 332 -23.52 5.90 -6.09
C GLY A 332 -23.02 7.32 -6.36
N ALA A 333 -23.93 8.29 -6.35
CA ALA A 333 -23.58 9.72 -6.43
C ALA A 333 -22.76 10.18 -5.20
N PRO A 334 -21.93 11.23 -5.32
CA PRO A 334 -21.24 11.81 -4.18
C PRO A 334 -22.23 12.31 -3.12
N MET A 335 -21.91 12.11 -1.83
CA MET A 335 -22.73 12.59 -0.72
C MET A 335 -22.62 14.12 -0.57
N GLU A 336 -21.40 14.64 -0.69
CA GLU A 336 -21.07 16.07 -0.80
C GLU A 336 -19.98 16.25 -1.86
N PRO A 337 -19.81 17.46 -2.45
CA PRO A 337 -18.77 17.69 -3.44
C PRO A 337 -17.38 17.31 -2.94
N SER A 338 -16.62 16.61 -3.79
CA SER A 338 -15.20 16.36 -3.60
C SER A 338 -14.42 17.69 -3.66
N PRO A 339 -13.41 17.89 -2.79
CA PRO A 339 -12.53 19.05 -2.87
C PRO A 339 -11.65 19.08 -4.14
N TYR A 340 -11.59 17.97 -4.90
CA TYR A 340 -10.78 17.86 -6.12
C TYR A 340 -11.64 17.81 -7.39
N TRP A 341 -12.79 17.11 -7.32
CA TRP A 341 -13.62 16.77 -8.49
C TRP A 341 -15.03 17.38 -8.43
N GLY A 342 -15.34 18.15 -7.39
CA GLY A 342 -16.66 18.74 -7.21
C GLY A 342 -17.76 17.68 -7.15
N ASN A 343 -18.82 17.87 -7.93
CA ASN A 343 -19.98 16.98 -7.99
C ASN A 343 -19.83 15.80 -8.96
N GLU A 344 -18.68 15.68 -9.64
CA GLU A 344 -18.45 14.60 -10.59
C GLU A 344 -18.34 13.24 -9.87
N ALA A 345 -19.12 12.26 -10.33
CA ALA A 345 -19.06 10.89 -9.85
C ALA A 345 -18.01 10.11 -10.65
N ILE A 346 -16.74 10.26 -10.25
CA ILE A 346 -15.59 9.69 -10.95
C ILE A 346 -15.40 8.17 -10.76
N TRP A 347 -16.08 7.56 -9.80
CA TRP A 347 -16.11 6.12 -9.62
C TRP A 347 -17.31 5.55 -10.37
N ASP A 348 -17.05 5.00 -11.55
CA ASP A 348 -18.07 4.61 -12.53
C ASP A 348 -17.98 3.12 -12.93
N SER A 349 -17.28 2.32 -12.14
CA SER A 349 -17.13 0.89 -12.41
C SER A 349 -18.46 0.12 -12.28
N ARG A 350 -18.74 -0.76 -13.24
CA ARG A 350 -19.77 -1.80 -13.18
C ARG A 350 -19.19 -3.17 -12.86
N ALA A 351 -18.03 -3.50 -13.42
CA ALA A 351 -17.33 -4.75 -13.18
C ALA A 351 -16.84 -4.85 -11.72
N ASN A 352 -16.46 -3.71 -11.13
CA ASN A 352 -16.10 -3.60 -9.72
C ASN A 352 -15.07 -4.64 -9.31
N VAL A 353 -13.97 -4.70 -10.05
CA VAL A 353 -12.92 -5.71 -9.86
C VAL A 353 -12.25 -5.59 -8.49
N HIS A 354 -11.83 -6.71 -7.93
CA HIS A 354 -11.12 -6.75 -6.65
C HIS A 354 -10.24 -8.00 -6.57
N ASN A 355 -9.16 -7.92 -5.80
CA ASN A 355 -8.21 -9.01 -5.49
C ASN A 355 -7.75 -9.83 -6.71
N PRO A 356 -6.84 -9.30 -7.54
CA PRO A 356 -6.19 -10.08 -8.56
C PRO A 356 -5.31 -11.16 -7.93
N MET A 357 -5.23 -12.33 -8.55
CA MET A 357 -4.33 -13.41 -8.15
C MET A 357 -3.86 -14.16 -9.40
N LEU A 358 -2.56 -14.45 -9.50
CA LEU A 358 -2.03 -15.24 -10.62
C LEU A 358 -2.07 -16.73 -10.28
N ASP A 359 -2.41 -17.56 -11.27
CA ASP A 359 -2.29 -19.02 -11.19
C ASP A 359 -0.93 -19.53 -11.69
N GLU A 360 -0.73 -20.85 -11.65
CA GLU A 360 0.53 -21.50 -12.02
C GLU A 360 0.86 -21.35 -13.52
N ARG A 361 -0.09 -20.88 -14.33
CA ARG A 361 0.05 -20.63 -15.77
C ARG A 361 0.27 -19.15 -16.07
N GLY A 362 0.30 -18.28 -15.05
CA GLY A 362 0.42 -16.84 -15.19
C GLY A 362 -0.87 -16.13 -15.61
N ARG A 363 -2.03 -16.80 -15.54
CA ARG A 363 -3.33 -16.16 -15.81
C ARG A 363 -3.77 -15.38 -14.59
N VAL A 364 -4.44 -14.26 -14.83
CA VAL A 364 -4.88 -13.32 -13.78
C VAL A 364 -6.34 -13.59 -13.44
N TRP A 365 -6.57 -14.19 -12.27
CA TRP A 365 -7.88 -14.43 -11.71
C TRP A 365 -8.34 -13.24 -10.87
N LEU A 366 -9.62 -12.90 -10.97
CA LEU A 366 -10.20 -11.69 -10.41
C LEU A 366 -11.54 -12.03 -9.77
N THR A 367 -11.89 -11.30 -8.71
CA THR A 367 -13.31 -11.12 -8.41
C THR A 367 -13.86 -9.99 -9.27
N SER A 368 -14.99 -10.24 -9.93
CA SER A 368 -15.60 -9.28 -10.86
C SER A 368 -17.11 -9.49 -10.95
N ARG A 369 -17.89 -8.41 -11.06
CA ARG A 369 -19.32 -8.49 -11.36
C ARG A 369 -19.49 -8.88 -12.80
N VAL A 370 -20.24 -9.95 -13.02
CA VAL A 370 -20.58 -10.44 -14.37
C VAL A 370 -21.99 -10.01 -14.77
N ARG A 371 -22.90 -9.82 -13.80
CA ARG A 371 -24.34 -9.57 -13.99
C ARG A 371 -24.96 -8.85 -12.77
N PRO A 372 -26.23 -8.39 -12.85
CA PRO A 372 -27.02 -8.02 -11.68
C PRO A 372 -27.08 -9.12 -10.60
N ALA A 373 -27.51 -8.71 -9.41
CA ALA A 373 -27.31 -9.52 -8.21
C ALA A 373 -28.17 -10.79 -8.19
N GLU A 374 -29.31 -10.82 -8.88
CA GLU A 374 -30.27 -11.92 -8.88
C GLU A 374 -29.67 -13.18 -9.51
N ASN A 375 -29.65 -14.28 -8.76
CA ASN A 375 -29.06 -15.52 -9.24
C ASN A 375 -29.93 -16.26 -10.26
N PRO A 376 -29.31 -16.99 -11.21
CA PRO A 376 -30.01 -17.86 -12.15
C PRO A 376 -30.67 -19.05 -11.46
N ALA A 377 -31.62 -19.69 -12.15
CA ALA A 377 -32.47 -20.74 -11.60
C ALA A 377 -31.69 -21.92 -10.99
N PHE A 378 -30.53 -22.28 -11.54
CA PHE A 378 -29.74 -23.41 -11.02
C PHE A 378 -29.12 -23.14 -9.64
N CYS A 379 -29.08 -21.89 -9.17
CA CYS A 379 -28.66 -21.54 -7.82
C CYS A 379 -29.79 -21.61 -6.78
N LEU A 380 -31.04 -21.64 -7.24
CA LEU A 380 -32.22 -21.47 -6.41
C LEU A 380 -32.75 -22.80 -5.86
N GLU A 381 -33.68 -22.69 -4.93
CA GLU A 381 -34.41 -23.85 -4.39
C GLU A 381 -35.13 -24.61 -5.51
N GLY A 382 -35.07 -25.94 -5.45
CA GLY A 382 -35.62 -26.83 -6.47
C GLY A 382 -34.66 -27.18 -7.62
N SER A 383 -33.45 -26.60 -7.64
CA SER A 383 -32.39 -26.97 -8.57
C SER A 383 -31.79 -28.35 -8.26
N ASP A 384 -31.27 -29.01 -9.30
CA ASP A 384 -30.50 -30.25 -9.18
C ASP A 384 -29.03 -30.03 -8.85
N HIS A 385 -28.56 -28.77 -8.84
CA HIS A 385 -27.18 -28.45 -8.48
C HIS A 385 -26.90 -28.90 -7.03
N PRO A 386 -25.85 -29.70 -6.76
CA PRO A 386 -25.62 -30.29 -5.44
C PRO A 386 -25.58 -29.25 -4.31
N SER A 387 -24.95 -28.10 -4.57
CA SER A 387 -24.85 -27.02 -3.58
C SER A 387 -26.19 -26.31 -3.34
N ALA A 388 -27.03 -26.18 -4.37
CA ALA A 388 -28.34 -25.54 -4.26
C ALA A 388 -29.34 -26.41 -3.49
N ARG A 389 -29.22 -27.74 -3.59
CA ARG A 389 -29.99 -28.69 -2.77
C ARG A 389 -29.68 -28.59 -1.28
N VAL A 390 -28.44 -28.22 -0.93
CA VAL A 390 -28.01 -28.06 0.46
C VAL A 390 -28.36 -26.66 0.99
N PHE A 391 -28.06 -25.61 0.23
CA PHE A 391 -28.30 -24.24 0.66
C PHE A 391 -28.46 -23.33 -0.57
N PRO A 392 -29.68 -23.09 -1.06
CA PRO A 392 -29.89 -22.25 -2.23
C PRO A 392 -29.54 -20.79 -1.93
N THR A 393 -28.97 -20.10 -2.91
CA THR A 393 -28.58 -18.70 -2.80
C THR A 393 -29.35 -17.88 -3.84
N THR A 394 -30.02 -16.83 -3.41
CA THR A 394 -30.86 -16.01 -4.30
C THR A 394 -30.09 -14.87 -4.97
N ARG A 395 -28.91 -14.51 -4.44
CA ARG A 395 -28.14 -13.36 -4.92
C ARG A 395 -26.62 -13.56 -4.81
N ALA A 396 -25.88 -12.96 -5.74
CA ALA A 396 -24.42 -12.83 -5.73
C ALA A 396 -24.00 -11.41 -6.15
N GLY A 397 -23.06 -10.80 -5.42
CA GLY A 397 -22.56 -9.45 -5.68
C GLY A 397 -21.46 -9.46 -6.75
N ARG A 398 -20.24 -9.83 -6.36
CA ARG A 398 -19.13 -10.14 -7.27
C ARG A 398 -19.10 -11.64 -7.57
N HIS A 399 -18.55 -11.98 -8.73
CA HIS A 399 -18.36 -13.32 -9.27
C HIS A 399 -16.87 -13.50 -9.61
N LEU A 400 -16.53 -14.31 -10.62
CA LEU A 400 -15.15 -14.53 -11.02
C LEU A 400 -14.90 -14.07 -12.46
N ALA A 401 -13.66 -13.71 -12.76
CA ALA A 401 -13.17 -13.54 -14.12
C ALA A 401 -11.71 -14.02 -14.18
N VAL A 402 -11.27 -14.45 -15.36
CA VAL A 402 -9.87 -14.78 -15.63
C VAL A 402 -9.42 -14.10 -16.91
N TYR A 403 -8.28 -13.40 -16.83
CA TYR A 403 -7.58 -12.85 -17.97
C TYR A 403 -6.37 -13.73 -18.28
N ASP A 404 -6.23 -14.16 -19.54
CA ASP A 404 -5.04 -14.85 -20.01
C ASP A 404 -4.16 -13.86 -20.80
N PRO A 405 -3.00 -13.44 -20.26
CA PRO A 405 -2.10 -12.51 -20.94
C PRO A 405 -1.54 -13.04 -22.26
N THR A 406 -1.58 -14.35 -22.50
CA THR A 406 -1.06 -14.97 -23.73
C THR A 406 -2.05 -14.86 -24.88
N SER A 407 -3.34 -15.07 -24.61
CA SER A 407 -4.40 -14.96 -25.62
C SER A 407 -5.08 -13.60 -25.64
N GLU A 408 -4.82 -12.76 -24.63
CA GLU A 408 -5.50 -11.51 -24.34
C GLU A 408 -7.01 -11.66 -24.12
N GLU A 409 -7.46 -12.87 -23.74
CA GLU A 409 -8.87 -13.16 -23.51
C GLU A 409 -9.28 -12.90 -22.06
N MET A 410 -10.42 -12.23 -21.89
CA MET A 410 -11.10 -12.07 -20.60
C MET A 410 -12.33 -12.98 -20.54
N THR A 411 -12.27 -14.02 -19.73
CA THR A 411 -13.38 -14.96 -19.51
C THR A 411 -14.14 -14.61 -18.23
N LEU A 412 -15.43 -14.33 -18.35
CA LEU A 412 -16.32 -14.02 -17.22
C LEU A 412 -17.01 -15.27 -16.71
N ILE A 413 -17.00 -15.51 -15.39
CA ILE A 413 -17.51 -16.71 -14.73
C ILE A 413 -18.59 -16.33 -13.72
N SER A 414 -19.84 -16.68 -14.00
CA SER A 414 -20.99 -16.38 -13.15
C SER A 414 -21.16 -17.43 -12.05
N THR A 415 -20.71 -17.10 -10.84
CA THR A 415 -20.96 -17.86 -9.61
C THR A 415 -22.38 -17.66 -9.02
N CYS A 416 -22.84 -18.62 -8.21
CA CYS A 416 -24.05 -18.52 -7.38
C CYS A 416 -23.80 -17.86 -6.02
N PHE A 417 -22.55 -17.60 -5.66
CA PHE A 417 -22.12 -16.99 -4.41
C PHE A 417 -21.34 -15.71 -4.69
N SER A 418 -21.39 -14.78 -3.75
CA SER A 418 -20.56 -13.56 -3.83
C SER A 418 -19.09 -13.90 -3.57
N THR A 419 -18.18 -13.16 -4.20
CA THR A 419 -16.73 -13.32 -4.05
C THR A 419 -16.07 -12.03 -3.52
N HIS A 420 -14.89 -12.14 -2.90
CA HIS A 420 -14.09 -10.99 -2.45
C HIS A 420 -12.59 -11.22 -2.54
N HIS A 421 -12.02 -12.10 -1.70
CA HIS A 421 -10.63 -12.56 -1.83
C HIS A 421 -10.59 -13.96 -2.44
N LEU A 422 -9.54 -14.22 -3.19
CA LEU A 422 -9.23 -15.44 -3.91
C LEU A 422 -8.07 -16.18 -3.23
N ILE A 423 -8.18 -17.51 -3.16
CA ILE A 423 -7.08 -18.35 -2.72
C ILE A 423 -7.08 -19.68 -3.45
N PHE A 424 -6.01 -19.96 -4.18
CA PHE A 424 -5.75 -21.28 -4.74
C PHE A 424 -5.35 -22.27 -3.65
N ALA A 425 -6.01 -23.42 -3.63
CA ALA A 425 -5.57 -24.58 -2.87
C ALA A 425 -4.37 -25.25 -3.53
N GLU A 426 -3.58 -25.95 -2.71
CA GLU A 426 -2.52 -26.86 -3.16
C GLU A 426 -3.09 -28.29 -3.28
N ASP A 427 -4.11 -28.46 -4.11
CA ASP A 427 -4.76 -29.75 -4.39
C ASP A 427 -4.64 -30.13 -5.88
N GLU A 428 -5.11 -31.32 -6.25
CA GLU A 428 -5.01 -31.85 -7.63
C GLU A 428 -5.81 -31.05 -8.67
N ASN A 429 -6.73 -30.18 -8.23
CA ASN A 429 -7.64 -29.42 -9.08
C ASN A 429 -7.34 -27.92 -9.09
N ASN A 430 -6.30 -27.47 -8.36
CA ASN A 430 -6.04 -26.07 -8.09
C ASN A 430 -7.32 -25.34 -7.68
N THR A 431 -8.08 -25.90 -6.72
CA THR A 431 -9.39 -25.36 -6.33
C THR A 431 -9.26 -23.90 -5.92
N LEU A 432 -10.01 -23.01 -6.57
CA LEU A 432 -10.05 -21.60 -6.26
C LEU A 432 -11.14 -21.33 -5.22
N TRP A 433 -10.74 -21.11 -3.97
CA TRP A 433 -11.64 -20.75 -2.88
C TRP A 433 -11.84 -19.23 -2.83
N THR A 434 -13.02 -18.83 -2.38
CA THR A 434 -13.39 -17.42 -2.31
C THR A 434 -13.93 -17.04 -0.93
N SER A 435 -13.67 -15.80 -0.51
CA SER A 435 -14.36 -15.17 0.62
C SER A 435 -15.50 -14.27 0.14
N GLY A 436 -16.22 -13.61 1.05
CA GLY A 436 -17.28 -12.66 0.68
C GLY A 436 -18.64 -13.29 0.34
N GLY A 437 -18.77 -14.61 0.40
CA GLY A 437 -20.03 -15.34 0.17
C GLY A 437 -21.11 -15.14 1.25
N GLY A 438 -20.82 -14.38 2.30
CA GLY A 438 -21.73 -14.08 3.39
C GLY A 438 -22.02 -15.33 4.23
N GLN A 439 -23.11 -16.04 3.93
CA GLN A 439 -23.52 -17.23 4.69
C GLN A 439 -22.93 -18.53 4.16
N VAL A 440 -22.27 -18.48 3.00
CA VAL A 440 -21.67 -19.63 2.34
C VAL A 440 -20.19 -19.41 2.09
N ILE A 441 -19.46 -20.50 1.98
CA ILE A 441 -18.14 -20.57 1.35
C ILE A 441 -18.28 -21.20 -0.02
N GLY A 442 -17.74 -20.53 -1.03
CA GLY A 442 -17.81 -20.94 -2.42
C GLY A 442 -16.42 -21.18 -3.02
N TRP A 443 -16.37 -22.10 -3.98
CA TRP A 443 -15.17 -22.48 -4.70
C TRP A 443 -15.45 -22.75 -6.18
N LEU A 444 -14.38 -22.73 -6.97
CA LEU A 444 -14.35 -23.15 -8.37
C LEU A 444 -13.28 -24.23 -8.56
N ASP A 445 -13.66 -25.37 -9.12
CA ASP A 445 -12.75 -26.37 -9.66
C ASP A 445 -12.18 -25.85 -10.98
N THR A 446 -10.98 -25.28 -10.92
CA THR A 446 -10.37 -24.62 -12.08
C THR A 446 -10.00 -25.59 -13.17
N LYS A 447 -9.66 -26.84 -12.82
CA LYS A 447 -9.34 -27.88 -13.79
C LYS A 447 -10.58 -28.30 -14.58
N MET A 448 -11.70 -28.54 -13.91
CA MET A 448 -12.98 -28.80 -14.57
C MET A 448 -13.39 -27.63 -15.48
N PHE A 449 -13.19 -26.40 -15.01
CA PHE A 449 -13.50 -25.22 -15.79
C PHE A 449 -12.62 -25.13 -17.04
N ASP A 450 -11.32 -25.33 -16.91
CA ASP A 450 -10.37 -25.33 -18.03
C ASP A 450 -10.67 -26.43 -19.06
N GLU A 451 -11.08 -27.61 -18.61
CA GLU A 451 -11.38 -28.76 -19.48
C GLU A 451 -12.71 -28.62 -20.23
N THR A 452 -13.71 -27.93 -19.64
CA THR A 452 -15.09 -27.97 -20.14
C THR A 452 -15.68 -26.61 -20.52
N GLY A 453 -15.15 -25.52 -19.99
CA GLY A 453 -15.75 -24.19 -20.04
C GLY A 453 -17.08 -24.06 -19.29
N ASP A 454 -17.49 -25.08 -18.53
CA ASP A 454 -18.81 -25.15 -17.88
C ASP A 454 -18.76 -24.53 -16.48
N GLU A 455 -19.13 -23.26 -16.38
CA GLU A 455 -19.15 -22.54 -15.10
C GLU A 455 -20.14 -23.12 -14.08
N GLU A 456 -21.25 -23.76 -14.53
CA GLU A 456 -22.25 -24.33 -13.63
C GLU A 456 -21.72 -25.61 -12.98
N LYS A 457 -21.08 -26.49 -13.76
CA LYS A 457 -20.51 -27.74 -13.24
C LYS A 457 -19.24 -27.53 -12.41
N SER A 458 -18.50 -26.47 -12.69
CA SER A 458 -17.19 -26.23 -12.07
C SER A 458 -17.28 -25.55 -10.71
N GLN A 459 -18.45 -25.04 -10.31
CA GLN A 459 -18.60 -24.29 -9.08
C GLN A 459 -19.31 -25.08 -7.98
N GLY A 460 -18.99 -24.76 -6.72
CA GLY A 460 -19.68 -25.30 -5.56
C GLY A 460 -19.73 -24.30 -4.42
N TRP A 461 -20.69 -24.48 -3.51
CA TRP A 461 -20.75 -23.71 -2.27
C TRP A 461 -21.39 -24.51 -1.15
N THR A 462 -21.10 -24.12 0.08
CA THR A 462 -21.71 -24.72 1.26
C THR A 462 -21.95 -23.68 2.34
N PRO A 463 -23.01 -23.81 3.16
CA PRO A 463 -23.16 -23.00 4.36
C PRO A 463 -22.00 -23.24 5.33
N LEU A 464 -21.74 -22.22 6.15
CA LEU A 464 -20.76 -22.31 7.23
C LEU A 464 -21.34 -23.10 8.40
N ILE A 465 -20.67 -24.20 8.75
CA ILE A 465 -21.11 -25.15 9.77
C ILE A 465 -19.94 -25.40 10.72
N VAL A 466 -20.22 -25.34 12.02
CA VAL A 466 -19.29 -25.68 13.09
C VAL A 466 -19.61 -27.11 13.54
N ASP A 467 -18.58 -27.96 13.55
CA ASP A 467 -18.62 -29.30 14.13
C ASP A 467 -18.79 -29.20 15.66
N THR A 468 -20.03 -29.00 16.10
CA THR A 468 -20.34 -28.79 17.52
C THR A 468 -20.37 -30.09 18.32
N ASN A 469 -20.51 -31.23 17.63
CA ASN A 469 -20.45 -32.55 18.27
C ASN A 469 -19.01 -33.10 18.35
N GLY A 470 -18.06 -32.51 17.60
CA GLY A 470 -16.62 -32.74 17.66
C GLY A 470 -16.15 -34.04 17.01
N ASN A 471 -16.92 -34.61 16.08
CA ASN A 471 -16.61 -35.91 15.49
C ASN A 471 -15.72 -35.84 14.24
N GLY A 472 -15.36 -34.64 13.78
CA GLY A 472 -14.50 -34.39 12.63
C GLY A 472 -15.16 -34.66 11.27
N ARG A 473 -16.49 -34.75 11.22
CA ARG A 473 -17.29 -34.95 10.00
C ARG A 473 -18.39 -33.91 9.95
N ARG A 474 -18.88 -33.66 8.74
CA ARG A 474 -20.07 -32.84 8.54
C ARG A 474 -21.32 -33.70 8.70
N ASP A 475 -22.14 -33.35 9.68
CA ASP A 475 -23.42 -33.99 9.95
C ASP A 475 -24.62 -33.11 9.54
N ASP A 476 -25.82 -33.63 9.80
CA ASP A 476 -27.01 -32.78 9.88
C ASP A 476 -26.78 -31.65 10.88
N TYR A 477 -27.26 -30.45 10.57
CA TYR A 477 -27.05 -29.27 11.39
C TYR A 477 -28.36 -28.62 11.83
N VAL A 478 -28.28 -27.86 12.93
CA VAL A 478 -29.35 -26.94 13.36
C VAL A 478 -29.07 -25.51 12.88
N GLU A 479 -30.14 -24.72 12.75
CA GLU A 479 -30.06 -23.33 12.27
C GLU A 479 -29.59 -22.34 13.36
N PRO A 480 -29.03 -21.16 13.01
CA PRO A 480 -28.49 -20.17 13.95
C PRO A 480 -29.43 -19.71 15.07
N ASN A 481 -30.74 -19.87 14.88
CA ASN A 481 -31.79 -19.48 15.82
C ASN A 481 -32.44 -20.68 16.53
N GLU A 482 -31.91 -21.88 16.34
CA GLU A 482 -32.37 -23.10 16.98
C GLU A 482 -31.47 -23.46 18.19
N PRO A 483 -32.00 -24.20 19.18
CA PRO A 483 -31.17 -24.72 20.27
C PRO A 483 -30.08 -25.65 19.75
N LEU A 484 -28.92 -25.63 20.41
CA LEU A 484 -27.86 -26.61 20.15
C LEU A 484 -28.38 -28.03 20.38
N ASP A 485 -28.13 -28.91 19.41
CA ASP A 485 -28.36 -30.35 19.49
C ASP A 485 -26.99 -31.06 19.56
N PRO A 486 -26.65 -31.73 20.68
CA PRO A 486 -25.35 -32.39 20.84
C PRO A 486 -25.06 -33.52 19.83
N THR A 487 -26.06 -33.96 19.07
CA THR A 487 -25.92 -34.98 18.02
C THR A 487 -25.73 -34.38 16.63
N LYS A 488 -25.74 -33.06 16.51
CA LYS A 488 -25.71 -32.33 15.24
C LYS A 488 -24.64 -31.23 15.24
N ASP A 489 -24.39 -30.73 14.05
CA ASP A 489 -23.58 -29.55 13.84
C ASP A 489 -24.41 -28.26 13.97
N MET A 490 -23.73 -27.12 14.02
CA MET A 490 -24.38 -25.81 14.12
C MET A 490 -24.03 -24.93 12.93
N ARG A 491 -25.03 -24.47 12.18
CA ARG A 491 -24.79 -23.45 11.15
C ARG A 491 -24.50 -22.09 11.80
N ILE A 492 -23.57 -21.33 11.22
CA ILE A 492 -23.21 -19.97 11.65
C ILE A 492 -23.42 -18.93 10.54
N ARG A 493 -23.50 -17.64 10.93
CA ARG A 493 -23.72 -16.49 10.01
C ARG A 493 -22.56 -15.50 9.96
N SER A 494 -21.41 -15.85 10.52
CA SER A 494 -20.29 -14.91 10.71
C SER A 494 -19.73 -14.35 9.39
N GLY A 495 -19.84 -15.11 8.28
CA GLY A 495 -19.03 -14.89 7.10
C GLY A 495 -17.53 -14.96 7.42
N TYR A 496 -16.69 -14.70 6.43
CA TYR A 496 -15.25 -14.56 6.59
C TYR A 496 -14.72 -13.66 5.47
N TYR A 497 -13.66 -12.93 5.78
CA TYR A 497 -13.13 -11.89 4.91
C TYR A 497 -12.01 -12.42 4.01
N GLY A 498 -11.30 -13.47 4.38
CA GLY A 498 -10.15 -14.02 3.65
C GLY A 498 -9.13 -14.54 4.62
#